data_AF-A0AA40F301-F1
#
_entry.id   AF-A0AA40F301-F1
#
_cell.length_a   1.000
_cell.length_b   1.000
_cell.length_c   1.000
_cell.angle_alpha   90.00
_cell.angle_beta   90.00
_cell.angle_gamma   90.00
#
_symmetry.space_group_name_H-M   'P 1'
#
loop_
_entity.id
_entity.type
_entity.pdbx_description
1 polymer ?
#
loop_
_entity_poly.entity_id
_entity_poly.type
_entity_poly.pdbx_seq_one_letter_code
_entity_poly.pdbx_strand_id
1 'polypeptide(L)'
;MSQSRLEEAEKLFIQAMKSFITKVGADHPDTLTSMANLALTWERQGRRVDALALMRDCAQARQRVLRAEHPDTLSSLAMVVKWSS
;
A
#
# COMPACT_ATOMS: atom_id res chain seq x y z
N MET A 1 23.60 -9.84 4.43
CA MET A 1 23.40 -9.42 3.02
C MET A 1 21.93 -9.45 2.55
N SER A 2 20.95 -9.64 3.44
CA SER A 2 19.52 -9.69 3.08
C SER A 2 18.84 -8.33 3.16
N GLN A 3 19.11 -7.54 4.21
CA GLN A 3 18.50 -6.22 4.43
C GLN A 3 18.84 -5.20 3.33
N SER A 4 20.10 -5.11 2.91
CA SER A 4 20.50 -4.12 1.87
C SER A 4 19.80 -4.36 0.52
N ARG A 5 19.55 -5.62 0.15
CA ARG A 5 18.79 -5.95 -1.08
C ARG A 5 17.30 -5.65 -0.93
N LEU A 6 16.74 -5.79 0.27
CA LEU A 6 15.35 -5.43 0.55
C LEU A 6 15.14 -3.91 0.48
N GLU A 7 16.08 -3.12 1.01
CA GLU A 7 16.03 -1.66 0.93
C GLU A 7 16.16 -1.14 -0.52
N GLU A 8 17.02 -1.76 -1.34
CA GLU A 8 17.11 -1.45 -2.77
C GLU A 8 15.83 -1.83 -3.52
N ALA A 9 15.28 -3.02 -3.26
CA ALA A 9 14.03 -3.46 -3.87
C ALA A 9 12.86 -2.54 -3.50
N GLU A 10 12.80 -2.07 -2.25
CA GLU A 10 11.80 -1.12 -1.80
C GLU A 10 11.95 0.25 -2.48
N LYS A 11 13.17 0.79 -2.57
CA LYS A 11 13.39 2.07 -3.26
C LYS A 11 12.96 1.99 -4.72
N LEU A 12 13.31 0.90 -5.41
CA LEU A 12 12.87 0.64 -6.77
C LEU A 12 11.34 0.53 -6.85
N PHE A 13 10.70 -0.14 -5.89
CA PHE A 13 9.25 -0.26 -5.82
C PHE A 13 8.56 1.10 -5.60
N ILE A 14 9.08 1.94 -4.68
CA ILE A 14 8.56 3.30 -4.46
C ILE A 14 8.70 4.14 -5.73
N GLN A 15 9.82 4.04 -6.44
CA GLN A 15 10.05 4.75 -7.70
C GLN A 15 9.11 4.26 -8.82
N ALA A 16 8.88 2.95 -8.90
CA ALA A 16 7.91 2.35 -9.81
C ALA A 16 6.48 2.83 -9.47
N MET A 17 6.10 2.87 -8.19
CA MET A 17 4.80 3.39 -7.77
C MET A 17 4.63 4.87 -8.13
N LYS A 18 5.63 5.73 -7.87
CA LYS A 18 5.58 7.14 -8.30
C LYS A 18 5.37 7.27 -9.80
N SER A 19 6.05 6.43 -10.59
CA SER A 19 5.90 6.42 -12.05
C SER A 19 4.50 5.94 -12.47
N PHE A 20 3.94 4.96 -11.77
CA PHE A 20 2.56 4.48 -11.97
C PHE A 20 1.53 5.54 -11.62
N ILE A 21 1.68 6.21 -10.47
CA ILE A 21 0.83 7.32 -10.04
C ILE A 21 0.81 8.44 -11.09
N THR A 22 1.98 8.80 -11.63
CA THR A 22 2.08 9.83 -12.67
C THR A 22 1.48 9.39 -14.00
N LYS A 23 1.61 8.12 -14.41
CA LYS A 23 1.14 7.63 -15.72
C LYS A 23 -0.32 7.22 -15.77
N VAL A 24 -0.80 6.54 -14.73
CA VAL A 24 -2.11 5.86 -14.69
C VAL A 24 -3.05 6.51 -13.68
N GLY A 25 -2.52 7.39 -12.83
CA GLY A 25 -3.25 8.01 -11.73
C GLY A 25 -3.16 7.19 -10.44
N ALA A 26 -3.12 7.89 -9.30
CA ALA A 26 -3.06 7.25 -7.97
C ALA A 26 -4.28 6.37 -7.65
N ASP A 27 -5.36 6.55 -8.41
CA ASP A 27 -6.65 5.93 -8.22
C ASP A 27 -6.82 4.64 -9.06
N HIS A 28 -5.81 4.22 -9.83
CA HIS A 28 -5.92 2.98 -10.61
C HIS A 28 -5.93 1.73 -9.70
N PRO A 29 -6.86 0.77 -9.88
CA PRO A 29 -6.95 -0.43 -9.04
C PRO A 29 -5.63 -1.20 -8.86
N ASP A 30 -4.85 -1.36 -9.93
CA ASP A 30 -3.55 -2.05 -9.86
C ASP A 30 -2.50 -1.30 -9.02
N THR A 31 -2.54 0.03 -9.05
CA THR A 31 -1.68 0.86 -8.20
C THR A 31 -2.07 0.69 -6.74
N LEU A 32 -3.37 0.66 -6.44
CA LEU A 32 -3.88 0.45 -5.08
C LEU A 32 -3.53 -0.94 -4.54
N THR A 33 -3.63 -1.97 -5.38
CA THR A 33 -3.19 -3.34 -5.03
C THR A 33 -1.69 -3.41 -4.76
N SER A 34 -0.88 -2.70 -5.57
CA SER A 34 0.56 -2.61 -5.35
C SER A 34 0.90 -1.90 -4.02
N MET A 35 0.19 -0.82 -3.68
CA MET A 35 0.35 -0.12 -2.40
C MET A 35 0.02 -1.04 -1.20
N ALA A 36 -1.08 -1.79 -1.27
CA ALA A 36 -1.47 -2.71 -0.20
C ALA A 36 -0.42 -3.82 0.03
N ASN A 37 0.17 -4.35 -1.06
CA ASN A 37 1.21 -5.37 -0.97
C ASN A 37 2.52 -4.83 -0.36
N LEU A 38 2.89 -3.59 -0.69
CA LEU A 38 4.05 -2.95 -0.07
C LEU A 38 3.83 -2.72 1.43
N ALA A 39 2.64 -2.26 1.82
CA ALA A 39 2.30 -2.09 3.23
C ALA A 39 2.39 -3.40 4.02
N LEU A 40 1.89 -4.52 3.45
CA LEU A 40 2.05 -5.84 4.05
C LEU A 40 3.51 -6.26 4.18
N THR A 41 4.34 -5.89 3.20
CA THR A 41 5.78 -6.17 3.22
C THR A 41 6.47 -5.39 4.36
N TRP A 42 6.12 -4.12 4.54
CA TRP A 42 6.64 -3.30 5.63
C TRP A 42 6.21 -3.80 7.01
N GLU A 43 4.97 -4.26 7.16
CA GLU A 43 4.50 -4.85 8.42
C GLU A 43 5.35 -6.07 8.80
N ARG A 44 5.61 -6.97 7.84
CA ARG A 44 6.48 -8.15 8.04
C ARG A 44 7.93 -7.80 8.38
N GLN A 45 8.39 -6.62 7.97
CA GLN A 45 9.71 -6.08 8.31
C GLN A 45 9.74 -5.35 9.67
N GLY A 46 8.61 -5.29 10.39
CA GLY A 46 8.48 -4.58 11.66
C GLY A 46 8.27 -3.07 11.52
N ARG A 47 8.14 -2.55 10.29
CA ARG A 47 7.91 -1.13 9.99
C ARG A 47 6.43 -0.79 10.03
N ARG A 48 5.83 -0.97 11.20
CA ARG A 48 4.37 -0.83 11.39
C ARG A 48 3.85 0.58 11.09
N VAL A 49 4.62 1.62 11.40
CA VAL A 49 4.20 3.02 11.16
C VAL A 49 4.07 3.30 9.66
N ASP A 50 5.09 2.91 8.89
CA ASP A 50 5.10 3.09 7.42
C ASP A 50 4.01 2.23 6.75
N ALA A 51 3.88 0.97 7.19
CA ALA A 51 2.84 0.06 6.73
C ALA A 51 1.43 0.63 6.94
N LEU A 52 1.15 1.14 8.15
CA LEU A 52 -0.13 1.72 8.51
C LEU A 52 -0.44 2.97 7.69
N ALA A 53 0.54 3.86 7.50
CA ALA A 53 0.38 5.06 6.70
C ALA A 53 0.01 4.70 5.25
N LEU A 54 0.76 3.79 4.62
CA LEU A 54 0.52 3.40 3.24
C LEU A 54 -0.81 2.64 3.05
N MET A 55 -1.19 1.79 4.00
CA MET A 55 -2.46 1.07 3.94
C MET A 55 -3.66 2.02 4.14
N ARG A 56 -3.53 3.08 4.95
CA ARG A 56 -4.54 4.13 5.07
C ARG A 56 -4.76 4.88 3.76
N ASP A 57 -3.67 5.30 3.11
CA ASP A 57 -3.73 5.99 1.82
C ASP A 57 -4.38 5.10 0.76
N CYS A 58 -4.00 3.81 0.72
CA CYS A 58 -4.61 2.81 -0.15
C CYS A 58 -6.12 2.65 0.11
N ALA A 59 -6.53 2.53 1.37
CA ALA A 59 -7.94 2.38 1.74
C ALA A 59 -8.78 3.59 1.32
N GLN A 60 -8.27 4.82 1.54
CA GLN A 60 -8.94 6.05 1.13
C GLN A 60 -9.10 6.15 -0.39
N ALA A 61 -8.05 5.83 -1.14
CA ALA A 61 -8.12 5.87 -2.59
C ALA A 61 -9.03 4.76 -3.15
N ARG A 62 -9.00 3.54 -2.58
CA ARG A 62 -9.97 2.47 -2.91
C ARG A 62 -11.40 2.90 -2.64
N GLN A 63 -11.67 3.61 -1.55
CA GLN A 63 -12.99 4.13 -1.25
C GLN A 63 -13.48 5.15 -2.29
N ARG A 64 -12.60 6.01 -2.83
CA ARG A 64 -12.97 6.96 -3.90
C ARG A 64 -13.28 6.27 -5.22
N VAL A 65 -12.54 5.21 -5.54
CA VAL A 65 -12.55 4.56 -6.87
C VAL A 65 -13.57 3.42 -6.94
N LEU A 66 -13.53 2.54 -5.96
CA LEU A 66 -14.31 1.29 -5.92
C LEU A 66 -15.55 1.41 -5.03
N ARG A 67 -15.68 2.51 -4.28
CA ARG A 67 -16.66 2.74 -3.20
C ARG A 67 -16.37 1.92 -1.94
N ALA A 68 -17.04 2.27 -0.85
CA ALA A 68 -16.80 1.70 0.48
C ALA A 68 -17.18 0.21 0.59
N GLU A 69 -18.12 -0.25 -0.24
CA GLU A 69 -18.67 -1.61 -0.22
C GLU A 69 -17.77 -2.62 -0.95
N HIS A 70 -16.77 -2.16 -1.70
CA HIS A 70 -15.92 -3.07 -2.47
C HIS A 70 -15.07 -3.95 -1.54
N PRO A 71 -14.95 -5.27 -1.81
CA PRO A 71 -14.18 -6.20 -0.98
C PRO A 71 -12.74 -5.76 -0.70
N ASP A 72 -12.08 -5.15 -1.69
CA ASP A 72 -10.72 -4.63 -1.55
C ASP A 72 -10.64 -3.42 -0.61
N THR A 73 -11.64 -2.53 -0.65
CA THR A 73 -11.73 -1.38 0.27
C THR A 73 -11.93 -1.88 1.69
N LEU A 74 -12.87 -2.81 1.88
CA LEU A 74 -13.16 -3.43 3.18
C LEU A 74 -11.93 -4.15 3.74
N SER A 75 -11.21 -4.91 2.92
CA SER A 75 -9.99 -5.60 3.32
C SER A 75 -8.89 -4.62 3.75
N SER A 76 -8.66 -3.55 2.99
CA SER A 76 -7.71 -2.51 3.36
C SER A 76 -8.08 -1.83 4.69
N LEU A 77 -9.35 -1.47 4.86
CA LEU A 77 -9.84 -0.86 6.12
C LEU A 77 -9.69 -1.81 7.30
N ALA A 78 -10.00 -3.10 7.13
CA ALA A 78 -9.80 -4.11 8.17
C ALA A 78 -8.33 -4.24 8.56
N MET A 79 -7.40 -4.18 7.60
CA MET A 79 -5.96 -4.16 7.90
C MET A 79 -5.53 -2.90 8.65
N VAL A 80 -6.05 -1.72 8.28
CA VAL A 80 -5.79 -0.48 9.02
C VAL A 80 -6.24 -0.59 10.47
N VAL A 81 -7.46 -1.09 10.72
CA VAL A 81 -7.99 -1.27 12.08
C VAL A 81 -7.10 -2.24 12.86
N LYS A 82 -6.80 -3.41 12.28
CA LYS A 82 -5.96 -4.44 12.90
C LYS A 82 -4.56 -3.95 13.27
N TRP A 83 -3.97 -3.07 12.48
CA TRP A 83 -2.62 -2.54 12.73
C TRP A 83 -2.61 -1.32 13.65
N SER A 84 -3.77 -0.70 13.87
CA SER A 84 -3.94 0.42 14.79
C SER A 84 -4.31 0.02 16.22
N SER A 85 -4.66 -1.25 16.43
CA SER A 85 -4.95 -1.91 17.71
C SER A 85 -3.74 -2.66 18.25
#